data_AF-A0A183M2V4-F1
#
_entry.id   AF-A0A183M2V4-F1
#
_cell.length_a   1.000
_cell.length_b   1.000
_cell.length_c   1.000
_cell.angle_alpha   90.00
_cell.angle_beta   90.00
_cell.angle_gamma   90.00
#
_symmetry.space_group_name_H-M   'P 1'
#
loop_
_entity.id
_entity.type
_entity.pdbx_description
1 polymer ?
#
loop_
_entity_poly.entity_id
_entity_poly.type
_entity_poly.pdbx_seq_one_letter_code
_entity_poly.pdbx_strand_id
1 'polypeptide(L)'
;MDDSQRLSSSKYIVAEKWRLVRKIGSGSFGSIFLGVNIVTGEEVAIKMERVRTRHCQLYFESKVYRVLRETPGIPRIQFYGLDGVRNLYHAMVIELLGPSLEDLFTFCGRRFTMKTVLMLADQMLWRLDFIHAKGFIHRDIKPDNFLMGIGRQCNRVFIIDFGLAKKFR
;
A
#
# COMPACT_ATOMS: atom_id res chain seq x y z
N MET A 1 11.78 -16.38 17.62
CA MET A 1 11.02 -17.03 16.53
C MET A 1 10.16 -15.98 15.88
N ASP A 2 10.35 -15.75 14.58
CA ASP A 2 9.72 -14.65 13.85
C ASP A 2 8.20 -14.89 13.69
N ASP A 3 7.38 -14.08 14.37
CA ASP A 3 5.91 -14.15 14.31
C ASP A 3 5.37 -13.97 12.88
N SER A 4 6.16 -13.41 11.97
CA SER A 4 5.87 -13.29 10.54
C SER A 4 5.55 -14.64 9.89
N GLN A 5 6.22 -15.73 10.31
CA GLN A 5 6.01 -17.06 9.75
C GLN A 5 4.74 -17.75 10.29
N ARG A 6 4.25 -17.36 11.48
CA ARG A 6 3.01 -17.93 12.06
C ARG A 6 1.73 -17.33 11.47
N LEU A 7 1.80 -16.12 10.92
CA LEU A 7 0.69 -15.45 10.23
C LEU A 7 0.37 -16.07 8.85
N SER A 8 1.29 -16.88 8.30
CA SER A 8 1.11 -17.59 7.02
C SER A 8 0.27 -18.87 7.12
N SER A 9 -0.31 -19.18 8.28
CA SER A 9 -1.22 -20.31 8.44
C SER A 9 -2.46 -20.12 7.57
N SER A 10 -2.84 -21.13 6.78
CA SER A 10 -3.99 -21.17 5.86
C SER A 10 -5.36 -20.85 6.49
N LYS A 11 -5.42 -20.53 7.79
CA LYS A 11 -6.62 -20.17 8.55
C LYS A 11 -6.66 -18.73 9.06
N TYR A 12 -5.68 -17.87 8.78
CA TYR A 12 -5.74 -16.48 9.27
C TYR A 12 -6.66 -15.63 8.39
N ILE A 13 -7.80 -15.21 8.94
CA ILE A 13 -8.82 -14.40 8.24
C ILE A 13 -8.98 -13.07 8.97
N VAL A 14 -8.56 -11.98 8.33
CA VAL A 14 -8.72 -10.62 8.84
C VAL A 14 -10.19 -10.21 8.73
N ALA A 15 -10.73 -9.70 9.83
CA ALA A 15 -12.09 -9.17 9.94
C ALA A 15 -13.14 -10.12 9.33
N GLU A 16 -12.93 -11.43 9.53
CA GLU A 16 -13.80 -12.53 9.06
C GLU A 16 -14.04 -12.56 7.54
N LYS A 17 -13.30 -11.77 6.75
CA LYS A 17 -13.58 -11.57 5.32
C LYS A 17 -12.38 -11.74 4.41
N TRP A 18 -11.16 -11.42 4.85
CA TRP A 18 -9.97 -11.50 3.99
C TRP A 18 -8.97 -12.52 4.53
N ARG A 19 -8.81 -13.62 3.79
CA ARG A 19 -7.85 -14.68 4.14
C ARG A 19 -6.45 -14.23 3.75
N LEU A 20 -5.50 -14.30 4.67
CA LEU A 20 -4.08 -14.14 4.33
C LEU A 20 -3.61 -15.33 3.49
N VAL A 21 -2.84 -15.05 2.44
CA VAL A 21 -2.29 -16.06 1.52
C VAL A 21 -0.78 -16.20 1.74
N ARG A 22 -0.01 -15.13 1.48
CA ARG A 22 1.45 -15.12 1.62
C ARG A 22 1.96 -13.72 1.90
N LYS A 23 3.12 -13.62 2.53
CA LYS A 23 3.83 -12.34 2.67
C LYS A 23 4.34 -11.89 1.29
N ILE A 24 4.09 -10.64 0.94
CA ILE A 24 4.53 -10.03 -0.34
C ILE A 24 5.52 -8.88 -0.13
N GLY A 25 5.65 -8.38 1.10
CA GLY A 25 6.61 -7.34 1.41
C GLY A 25 6.72 -7.07 2.90
N SER A 26 7.65 -6.19 3.25
CA SER A 26 7.76 -5.60 4.58
C SER A 26 7.86 -4.10 4.39
N GLY A 27 7.04 -3.34 5.12
CA GLY A 27 7.21 -1.89 5.23
C GLY A 27 8.05 -1.54 6.46
N SER A 28 8.38 -0.27 6.62
CA SER A 28 9.14 0.22 7.79
C SER A 28 8.48 -0.09 9.14
N PHE A 29 7.16 -0.31 9.16
CA PHE A 29 6.36 -0.43 10.39
C PHE A 29 5.56 -1.75 10.48
N GLY A 30 5.70 -2.64 9.51
CA GLY A 30 4.87 -3.83 9.46
C GLY A 30 5.14 -4.77 8.30
N SER A 31 4.32 -5.82 8.20
CA SER A 31 4.37 -6.78 7.10
C SER A 31 3.20 -6.56 6.15
N ILE A 32 3.45 -6.78 4.86
CA ILE A 32 2.44 -6.70 3.81
C ILE A 32 2.20 -8.10 3.28
N PHE A 33 0.94 -8.49 3.21
CA PHE A 33 0.50 -9.80 2.76
C PHE A 33 -0.44 -9.69 1.57
N LEU A 34 -0.35 -10.65 0.66
CA LEU A 34 -1.43 -10.95 -0.27
C LEU A 34 -2.58 -11.56 0.53
N GLY A 35 -3.76 -10.99 0.38
CA GLY A 35 -5.00 -11.53 0.89
C GLY A 35 -6.01 -11.79 -0.21
N VAL A 36 -7.01 -12.61 0.09
CA VAL A 36 -8.13 -12.88 -0.80
C VAL A 36 -9.43 -12.69 -0.03
N ASN A 37 -10.33 -11.87 -0.56
CA ASN A 37 -11.70 -11.78 -0.05
C ASN A 37 -12.39 -13.14 -0.25
N ILE A 38 -12.83 -13.77 0.84
CA ILE A 38 -13.34 -15.14 0.81
C ILE A 38 -14.70 -15.28 0.10
N VAL A 39 -15.42 -14.16 -0.07
CA VAL A 39 -16.73 -14.14 -0.73
C VAL A 39 -16.57 -13.83 -2.22
N THR A 40 -15.76 -12.83 -2.57
CA THR A 40 -15.65 -12.35 -3.96
C THR A 40 -14.49 -12.98 -4.74
N GLY A 41 -13.53 -13.60 -4.06
CA GLY A 41 -12.28 -14.06 -4.66
C GLY A 41 -11.31 -12.94 -5.04
N GLU A 42 -11.64 -11.67 -4.74
CA GLU A 42 -10.80 -10.52 -5.05
C GLU A 42 -9.48 -10.56 -4.28
N GLU A 43 -8.36 -10.42 -4.98
CA GLU A 43 -7.04 -10.28 -4.39
C GLU A 43 -6.82 -8.86 -3.86
N VAL A 44 -6.24 -8.77 -2.66
CA VAL A 44 -6.01 -7.50 -1.93
C VAL A 44 -4.62 -7.50 -1.30
N ALA A 45 -4.10 -6.30 -1.00
CA ALA A 45 -2.96 -6.15 -0.12
C ALA A 45 -3.44 -5.91 1.32
N ILE A 46 -2.84 -6.61 2.28
CA ILE A 46 -3.13 -6.48 3.71
C ILE A 46 -1.86 -6.01 4.41
N LYS A 47 -1.85 -4.75 4.85
CA LYS A 47 -0.77 -4.19 5.69
C LYS A 47 -1.13 -4.43 7.15
N MET A 48 -0.21 -5.05 7.89
CA MET A 48 -0.40 -5.38 9.31
C MET A 48 0.70 -4.80 10.18
N GLU A 49 0.29 -4.11 11.25
CA GLU A 49 1.16 -3.48 12.25
C GLU A 49 0.73 -3.96 13.64
N ARG A 50 1.68 -4.29 14.54
CA ARG A 50 1.32 -4.70 15.91
C ARG A 50 0.70 -3.53 16.68
N VAL A 51 -0.31 -3.80 17.51
CA VAL A 51 -0.99 -2.76 18.30
C VAL A 51 -0.06 -2.12 19.35
N ARG A 52 0.87 -2.89 19.92
CA ARG A 52 1.77 -2.44 21.01
C ARG A 52 3.12 -1.89 20.53
N THR A 53 3.22 -1.32 19.33
CA THR A 53 4.47 -0.68 18.88
C THR A 53 4.56 0.74 19.46
N ARG A 54 5.78 1.28 19.62
CA ARG A 54 5.99 2.66 20.08
C ARG A 54 5.51 3.71 19.06
N HIS A 55 5.43 3.33 17.78
CA HIS A 55 5.11 4.22 16.67
C HIS A 55 4.10 3.54 15.76
N CYS A 56 2.81 3.55 16.14
CA CYS A 56 1.73 3.05 15.28
C CYS A 56 1.41 4.09 14.21
N GLN A 57 1.79 3.82 12.96
CA GLN A 57 1.54 4.74 11.85
C GLN A 57 0.31 4.34 11.02
N LEU A 58 -0.13 3.08 11.09
CA LEU A 58 -1.17 2.57 10.21
C LEU A 58 -2.52 3.25 10.43
N TYR A 59 -2.81 3.69 11.66
CA TYR A 59 -4.00 4.50 11.97
C TYR A 59 -3.98 5.82 11.20
N PHE A 60 -2.88 6.57 11.32
CA PHE A 60 -2.72 7.86 10.65
C PHE A 60 -2.75 7.68 9.14
N GLU A 61 -2.00 6.72 8.62
CA GLU A 61 -1.95 6.38 7.20
C GLU A 61 -3.36 6.09 6.65
N SER A 62 -4.17 5.30 7.36
CA SER A 62 -5.55 4.99 6.97
C SER A 62 -6.43 6.24 6.89
N LYS A 63 -6.19 7.26 7.74
CA LYS A 63 -6.91 8.53 7.71
C LYS A 63 -6.50 9.38 6.51
N VAL A 64 -5.21 9.40 6.17
CA VAL A 64 -4.72 10.10 4.97
C VAL A 64 -5.37 9.51 3.72
N TYR A 65 -5.33 8.18 3.55
CA TYR A 65 -6.02 7.52 2.43
C TYR A 65 -7.52 7.84 2.37
N ARG A 66 -8.22 7.93 3.51
CA ARG A 66 -9.64 8.31 3.54
C ARG A 66 -9.88 9.73 3.05
N VAL A 67 -8.97 10.68 3.30
CA VAL A 67 -9.06 12.05 2.79
C VAL A 67 -8.72 12.10 1.30
N LEU A 68 -7.76 11.29 0.86
CA LEU A 68 -7.32 11.19 -0.53
C LEU A 68 -8.19 10.27 -1.40
N ARG A 69 -9.28 9.71 -0.84
CA ARG A 69 -10.20 8.81 -1.56
C ARG A 69 -10.65 9.44 -2.87
N GLU A 70 -10.93 8.60 -3.87
CA GLU A 70 -11.43 8.99 -5.20
C GLU A 70 -10.43 9.80 -6.05
N THR A 71 -9.20 10.01 -5.56
CA THR A 71 -8.12 10.61 -6.35
C THR A 71 -7.51 9.55 -7.28
N PRO A 72 -7.37 9.80 -8.60
CA PRO A 72 -6.70 8.88 -9.51
C PRO A 72 -5.27 8.56 -9.07
N GLY A 73 -4.94 7.27 -9.02
CA GLY A 73 -3.61 6.79 -8.59
C GLY A 73 -3.40 6.79 -7.08
N ILE A 74 -4.47 6.90 -6.29
CA ILE A 74 -4.48 6.54 -4.87
C ILE A 74 -5.24 5.21 -4.73
N PRO A 75 -4.62 4.16 -4.16
CA PRO A 75 -5.27 2.87 -4.02
C PRO A 75 -6.45 2.93 -3.03
N ARG A 76 -7.50 2.17 -3.32
CA ARG A 76 -8.72 2.18 -2.50
C ARG A 76 -8.55 1.35 -1.23
N ILE A 77 -8.79 1.95 -0.07
CA ILE A 77 -8.95 1.20 1.19
C ILE A 77 -10.32 0.53 1.22
N GLN A 78 -10.33 -0.77 1.53
CA GLN A 78 -11.53 -1.55 1.80
C GLN A 78 -11.83 -1.65 3.30
N PHE A 79 -10.79 -1.71 4.14
CA PHE A 79 -10.94 -1.86 5.58
C PHE A 79 -9.75 -1.28 6.34
N TYR A 80 -10.04 -0.74 7.52
CA TYR A 80 -9.04 -0.47 8.55
C TYR A 80 -9.65 -0.80 9.91
N GLY A 81 -8.93 -1.55 10.74
CA GLY A 81 -9.37 -1.93 12.08
C GLY A 81 -8.38 -2.87 12.76
N LEU A 82 -8.84 -3.53 13.83
CA LEU A 82 -8.10 -4.66 14.40
C LEU A 82 -8.23 -5.88 13.50
N ASP A 83 -7.29 -6.81 13.60
CA ASP A 83 -7.27 -8.04 12.82
C ASP A 83 -8.52 -8.92 13.00
N GLY A 84 -9.21 -8.82 14.14
CA GLY A 84 -10.39 -9.63 14.47
C GLY A 84 -10.07 -11.08 14.82
N VAL A 85 -8.79 -11.47 14.90
CA VAL A 85 -8.36 -12.84 15.21
C VAL A 85 -7.87 -12.96 16.65
N ARG A 86 -6.87 -12.15 17.00
CA ARG A 86 -6.35 -12.04 18.38
C ARG A 86 -6.31 -10.59 18.86
N ASN A 87 -6.69 -9.66 17.98
CA ASN A 87 -6.62 -8.22 18.18
C ASN A 87 -5.21 -7.75 18.57
N LEU A 88 -4.19 -8.45 18.06
CA LEU A 88 -2.78 -8.11 18.30
C LEU A 88 -2.23 -7.19 17.21
N TYR A 89 -2.91 -7.10 16.07
CA TYR A 89 -2.52 -6.29 14.93
C TYR A 89 -3.62 -5.31 14.52
N HIS A 90 -3.22 -4.10 14.15
CA HIS A 90 -3.98 -3.26 13.23
C HIS A 90 -3.80 -3.81 11.82
N ALA A 91 -4.90 -3.90 11.08
CA ALA A 91 -4.92 -4.36 9.71
C ALA A 91 -5.56 -3.29 8.81
N MET A 92 -4.91 -3.02 7.69
CA MET A 92 -5.43 -2.19 6.61
C MET A 92 -5.52 -3.05 5.35
N VAL A 93 -6.74 -3.24 4.85
CA VAL A 93 -6.98 -3.93 3.58
C VAL A 93 -7.13 -2.88 2.50
N ILE A 94 -6.29 -2.98 1.48
CA ILE A 94 -6.16 -2.01 0.41
C ILE A 94 -6.03 -2.72 -0.93
N GLU A 95 -6.38 -2.01 -2.01
CA GLU A 95 -6.22 -2.49 -3.38
C GLU A 95 -4.82 -3.07 -3.64
N LEU A 96 -4.77 -4.26 -4.24
CA LEU A 96 -3.52 -4.88 -4.66
C LEU A 96 -3.02 -4.17 -5.93
N LEU A 97 -1.75 -3.78 -5.91
CA LEU A 97 -1.07 -3.13 -7.03
C LEU A 97 0.02 -4.03 -7.62
N GLY A 98 0.55 -3.61 -8.76
CA GLY A 98 1.64 -4.28 -9.47
C GLY A 98 3.02 -3.92 -8.91
N PRO A 99 4.09 -4.15 -9.68
CA PRO A 99 5.46 -3.88 -9.25
C PRO A 99 5.70 -2.39 -9.01
N SER A 100 6.66 -2.09 -8.12
CA SER A 100 7.16 -0.73 -7.90
C SER A 100 7.99 -0.24 -9.08
N LEU A 101 8.23 1.07 -9.15
CA LEU A 101 9.17 1.62 -10.13
C LEU A 101 10.60 1.14 -9.88
N GLU A 102 11.01 0.82 -8.64
CA GLU A 102 12.32 0.22 -8.36
C GLU A 102 12.42 -1.20 -8.93
N ASP A 103 11.37 -2.01 -8.78
CA ASP A 103 11.30 -3.36 -9.35
C ASP A 103 11.40 -3.31 -10.87
N LEU A 104 10.64 -2.41 -11.51
CA LEU A 104 10.66 -2.22 -12.96
C LEU A 104 11.99 -1.64 -13.45
N PHE A 105 12.60 -0.74 -12.68
CA PHE A 105 13.90 -0.18 -13.00
C PHE A 105 14.97 -1.26 -12.99
N THR A 106 14.95 -2.13 -11.98
CA THR A 106 15.82 -3.29 -11.89
C THR A 106 15.58 -4.27 -13.04
N PHE A 107 14.32 -4.57 -13.35
CA PHE A 107 13.93 -5.42 -14.49
C PHE A 107 14.47 -4.89 -15.83
N CYS A 108 14.49 -3.57 -16.02
CA CYS A 108 15.03 -2.92 -17.22
C CYS A 108 16.57 -2.75 -17.20
N GLY A 109 17.30 -3.47 -16.34
CA GLY A 109 18.76 -3.36 -16.26
C GLY A 109 19.23 -2.02 -15.68
N ARG A 110 18.45 -1.44 -14.76
CA ARG A 110 18.70 -0.15 -14.09
C ARG A 110 18.85 1.01 -15.08
N ARG A 111 18.05 0.98 -16.15
CA ARG A 111 17.99 2.05 -17.14
C ARG A 111 16.60 2.18 -17.73
N PHE A 112 16.02 3.36 -17.61
CA PHE A 112 14.83 3.74 -18.36
C PHE A 112 15.21 4.60 -19.57
N THR A 113 14.41 4.51 -20.63
CA THR A 113 14.53 5.42 -21.77
C THR A 113 13.99 6.80 -21.41
N MET A 114 14.41 7.85 -22.13
CA MET A 114 13.88 9.19 -21.92
C MET A 114 12.35 9.25 -22.07
N LYS A 115 11.80 8.52 -23.05
CA LYS A 115 10.34 8.40 -23.23
C LYS A 115 9.65 7.87 -21.97
N THR A 116 10.17 6.79 -21.40
CA THR A 116 9.65 6.20 -20.17
C THR A 116 9.73 7.18 -19.00
N VAL A 117 10.87 7.85 -18.83
CA VAL A 117 11.07 8.83 -17.74
C VAL A 117 10.06 9.97 -17.85
N LEU A 118 9.85 10.54 -19.03
CA LEU A 118 8.91 11.64 -19.23
C LEU A 118 7.45 11.22 -18.96
N MET A 119 7.05 10.02 -19.42
CA MET A 119 5.72 9.48 -19.17
C MET A 119 5.45 9.21 -17.67
N LEU A 120 6.47 8.74 -16.94
CA LEU A 120 6.38 8.54 -15.50
C LEU A 120 6.34 9.87 -14.75
N ALA A 121 7.22 10.81 -15.12
CA ALA A 121 7.31 12.13 -14.50
C ALA A 121 5.98 12.89 -14.57
N ASP A 122 5.31 12.88 -15.73
CA ASP A 122 3.98 13.49 -15.90
C ASP A 122 2.97 12.95 -14.88
N GLN A 123 2.84 11.62 -14.78
CA GLN A 123 1.91 11.02 -13.82
C GLN A 123 2.31 11.25 -12.37
N MET A 124 3.60 11.15 -12.03
CA MET A 124 4.11 11.33 -10.67
C MET A 124 3.87 12.75 -10.16
N LEU A 125 4.09 13.77 -11.01
CA LEU A 125 3.81 15.17 -10.69
C LEU A 125 2.32 15.39 -10.39
N TRP A 126 1.43 14.81 -11.22
CA TRP A 126 0.00 14.84 -10.94
C TRP A 126 -0.37 14.21 -9.60
N ARG A 127 0.26 13.08 -9.20
CA ARG A 127 0.01 12.49 -7.87
C ARG A 127 0.36 13.44 -6.74
N LEU A 128 1.52 14.10 -6.84
CA LEU A 128 1.99 15.02 -5.82
C LEU A 128 1.11 16.27 -5.74
N ASP A 129 0.73 16.83 -6.89
CA ASP A 129 -0.17 17.98 -6.96
C ASP A 129 -1.50 17.71 -6.26
N PHE A 130 -2.12 16.55 -6.52
CA PHE A 130 -3.35 16.16 -5.83
C PHE A 130 -3.18 15.99 -4.31
N ILE A 131 -2.10 15.36 -3.86
CA ILE A 131 -1.81 15.20 -2.43
C ILE A 131 -1.66 16.58 -1.77
N HIS A 132 -0.92 17.48 -2.41
CA HIS A 132 -0.70 18.84 -1.93
C HIS A 132 -2.00 19.67 -1.91
N ALA A 133 -2.85 19.52 -2.93
CA ALA A 133 -4.15 20.17 -3.00
C ALA A 133 -5.09 19.73 -1.85
N LYS A 134 -4.91 18.51 -1.33
CA LYS A 134 -5.63 18.00 -0.16
C LYS A 134 -4.98 18.36 1.18
N GLY A 135 -3.93 19.20 1.18
CA GLY A 135 -3.31 19.76 2.38
C GLY A 135 -2.27 18.85 3.04
N PHE A 136 -1.79 17.82 2.34
CA PHE A 136 -0.75 16.91 2.83
C PHE A 136 0.53 17.05 2.03
N ILE A 137 1.67 16.80 2.66
CA ILE A 137 2.96 16.53 2.02
C ILE A 137 3.34 15.08 2.30
N HIS A 138 3.80 14.34 1.29
CA HIS A 138 4.10 12.91 1.43
C HIS A 138 5.38 12.63 2.23
N ARG A 139 6.44 13.43 2.00
CA ARG A 139 7.77 13.37 2.67
C ARG A 139 8.60 12.09 2.48
N ASP A 140 8.18 11.16 1.62
CA ASP A 140 8.94 9.92 1.35
C ASP A 140 8.85 9.55 -0.14
N ILE A 141 9.36 10.46 -0.98
CA ILE A 141 9.31 10.31 -2.44
C ILE A 141 10.51 9.48 -2.89
N LYS A 142 10.24 8.23 -3.29
CA LYS A 142 11.23 7.28 -3.78
C LYS A 142 10.58 6.26 -4.73
N PRO A 143 11.33 5.60 -5.63
CA PRO A 143 10.78 4.66 -6.61
C PRO A 143 9.96 3.51 -6.01
N ASP A 144 10.30 3.05 -4.81
CA ASP A 144 9.58 2.00 -4.07
C ASP A 144 8.12 2.37 -3.74
N ASN A 145 7.84 3.67 -3.58
CA ASN A 145 6.52 4.18 -3.20
C ASN A 145 5.66 4.53 -4.43
N PHE A 146 6.16 4.31 -5.64
CA PHE A 146 5.38 4.42 -6.87
C PHE A 146 5.19 3.05 -7.47
N LEU A 147 3.94 2.60 -7.58
CA LEU A 147 3.60 1.28 -8.10
C LEU A 147 2.76 1.41 -9.37
N MET A 148 2.90 0.45 -10.27
CA MET A 148 1.98 0.35 -11.40
C MET A 148 0.68 -0.34 -10.98
N GLY A 149 -0.44 0.02 -11.60
CA GLY A 149 -1.68 -0.73 -11.43
C GLY A 149 -1.60 -2.14 -12.04
N ILE A 150 -2.67 -2.92 -11.87
CA ILE A 150 -2.83 -4.25 -12.48
C ILE A 150 -4.00 -4.26 -13.47
N GLY A 151 -4.04 -5.27 -14.34
CA GLY A 151 -5.12 -5.45 -15.32
C GLY A 151 -5.35 -4.21 -16.17
N ARG A 152 -6.57 -3.66 -16.15
CA ARG A 152 -6.95 -2.46 -16.94
C ARG A 152 -6.24 -1.17 -16.52
N GLN A 153 -5.56 -1.16 -15.37
CA GLN A 153 -4.85 0.01 -14.85
C GLN A 153 -3.34 -0.14 -14.93
N CYS A 154 -2.82 -1.11 -15.69
CA CYS A 154 -1.38 -1.41 -15.79
C CYS A 154 -0.52 -0.25 -16.32
N ASN A 155 -1.10 0.75 -16.98
CA ASN A 155 -0.43 1.96 -17.45
C ASN A 155 -0.55 3.16 -16.49
N ARG A 156 -1.19 2.97 -15.32
CA ARG A 156 -1.40 4.02 -14.32
C ARG A 156 -0.39 3.87 -13.19
N VAL A 157 0.29 4.97 -12.88
CA VAL A 157 1.15 5.09 -11.70
C VAL A 157 0.30 5.42 -10.47
N PHE A 158 0.52 4.67 -9.40
CA PHE A 158 -0.03 4.86 -8.07
C PHE A 158 1.06 5.34 -7.11
N ILE A 159 0.67 6.08 -6.08
CA ILE A 159 1.56 6.45 -4.97
C ILE A 159 1.03 5.84 -3.67
N ILE A 160 1.95 5.30 -2.86
CA ILE A 160 1.63 4.57 -1.63
C ILE A 160 2.52 5.03 -0.47
N ASP A 161 2.25 4.49 0.71
CA ASP A 161 3.01 4.68 1.96
C ASP A 161 2.97 6.11 2.52
N PHE A 162 1.79 6.47 3.04
CA PHE A 162 1.57 7.76 3.69
C PHE A 162 1.95 7.76 5.18
N GLY A 163 2.72 6.77 5.67
CA GLY A 163 3.13 6.68 7.07
C GLY A 163 3.90 7.91 7.55
N LEU A 164 4.70 8.50 6.66
CA LEU A 164 5.45 9.74 6.91
C LEU A 164 4.74 11.01 6.42
N ALA A 165 3.51 10.94 5.93
CA ALA A 165 2.82 12.14 5.45
C ALA A 165 2.60 13.15 6.59
N LYS A 166 2.48 14.45 6.24
CA LYS A 166 2.20 15.51 7.22
C LYS A 166 1.20 16.50 6.65
N LYS A 167 0.22 16.90 7.46
CA LYS A 167 -0.70 17.99 7.12
C LYS A 167 0.05 19.33 7.23
N PHE A 168 -0.04 20.18 6.21
CA PHE A 168 0.68 21.46 6.16
C PHE A 168 -0.24 22.68 5.97
N ARG A 169 -1.52 22.45 5.69
CA ARG A 169 -2.59 23.46 5.65
C ARG A 169 -3.71 23.04 6.58
#